data_AF-A0A1M6LDR7-F1
#
_entry.id   AF-A0A1M6LDR7-F1
#
_cell.length_a   1.000
_cell.length_b   1.000
_cell.length_c   1.000
_cell.angle_alpha   90.00
_cell.angle_beta   90.00
_cell.angle_gamma   90.00
#
_symmetry.space_group_name_H-M   'P 1'
#
loop_
_entity.id
_entity.type
_entity.pdbx_description
1 polymer ?
#
loop_
_entity_poly.entity_id
_entity_poly.type
_entity_poly.pdbx_seq_one_letter_code
_entity_poly.pdbx_strand_id
1 'polypeptide(L)'
;MASSAQYVGTPQVWAGSMSTANTARDGTGTTTTLVTGAAAPGTRIDKIRFVGVGTVTGGMVRVFLNNGTSKFLLREVAVQATTPSATVEGWAYDLTFGDGLVLPSASWSVLVATNNAETFNAFAYGGNL
;
A
#
# COMPACT_ATOMS: atom_id res chain seq x y z
N MET A 1 -4.69 18.70 21.10
CA MET A 1 -5.10 19.20 19.76
C MET A 1 -3.99 20.10 19.26
N ALA A 2 -3.59 19.97 17.99
CA ALA A 2 -2.57 20.84 17.41
C ALA A 2 -3.07 22.30 17.36
N SER A 3 -2.21 23.25 17.74
CA SER A 3 -2.51 24.69 17.73
C SER A 3 -2.26 25.36 16.37
N SER A 4 -1.79 24.60 15.37
CA SER A 4 -1.48 25.05 14.01
C SER A 4 -1.69 23.91 13.01
N ALA A 5 -1.82 24.27 11.72
CA ALA A 5 -1.90 23.30 10.64
C ALA A 5 -0.60 22.48 10.54
N GLN A 6 -0.72 21.18 10.33
CA GLN A 6 0.43 20.29 10.14
C GLN A 6 0.55 19.89 8.67
N TYR A 7 1.76 20.05 8.15
CA TYR A 7 2.15 19.71 6.79
C TYR A 7 3.20 18.60 6.85
N VAL A 8 3.41 17.89 5.75
CA VAL A 8 4.50 16.91 5.65
C VAL A 8 5.83 17.64 5.83
N GLY A 9 6.51 17.39 6.96
CA GLY A 9 7.81 17.99 7.28
C GLY A 9 8.97 17.26 6.61
N THR A 10 8.86 15.94 6.47
CA THR A 10 9.89 15.10 5.83
C THR A 10 9.24 14.21 4.78
N PRO A 11 9.36 14.53 3.48
CA PRO A 11 8.91 13.67 2.41
C PRO A 11 9.62 12.30 2.46
N GLN A 12 8.87 11.23 2.24
CA GLN A 12 9.38 9.86 2.24
C GLN A 12 8.78 9.05 1.10
N VAL A 13 9.56 8.06 0.66
CA VAL A 13 9.12 6.98 -0.21
C VAL A 13 9.35 5.67 0.52
N TRP A 14 8.30 4.85 0.61
CA TRP A 14 8.40 3.50 1.13
C TRP A 14 8.22 2.50 -0.02
N ALA A 15 8.90 1.37 0.06
CA ALA A 15 8.84 0.33 -0.95
C ALA A 15 8.74 -1.05 -0.32
N GLY A 16 7.99 -1.95 -0.96
CA GLY A 16 7.88 -3.34 -0.55
C GLY A 16 7.45 -4.24 -1.71
N SER A 17 7.74 -5.53 -1.61
CA SER A 17 7.34 -6.54 -2.57
C SER A 17 6.37 -7.54 -1.96
N MET A 18 5.38 -7.98 -2.74
CA MET A 18 4.46 -9.06 -2.40
C MET A 18 4.50 -10.13 -3.48
N SER A 19 4.67 -11.39 -3.10
CA SER A 19 4.76 -12.54 -4.02
C SER A 19 3.99 -13.78 -3.54
N THR A 20 3.57 -13.81 -2.28
CA THR A 20 2.78 -14.89 -1.71
C THR A 20 1.30 -14.55 -1.79
N ALA A 21 0.51 -15.47 -2.34
CA ALA A 21 -0.93 -15.36 -2.41
C ALA A 21 -1.56 -15.22 -1.02
N ASN A 22 -2.53 -14.31 -0.92
CA ASN A 22 -3.39 -14.15 0.24
C ASN A 22 -4.80 -13.88 -0.27
N THR A 23 -5.71 -14.84 -0.14
CA THR A 23 -7.10 -14.73 -0.59
C THR A 23 -8.02 -14.05 0.43
N ALA A 24 -7.55 -13.86 1.66
CA ALA A 24 -8.34 -13.32 2.75
C ALA A 24 -8.59 -11.81 2.60
N ARG A 25 -9.74 -11.36 3.14
CA ARG A 25 -10.18 -9.95 3.12
C ARG A 25 -10.17 -9.30 4.50
N ASP A 26 -9.58 -9.96 5.49
CA ASP A 26 -9.48 -9.51 6.88
C ASP A 26 -8.03 -9.22 7.31
N GLY A 27 -7.06 -9.37 6.39
CA GLY A 27 -5.64 -9.16 6.66
C GLY A 27 -4.96 -10.32 7.40
N THR A 28 -5.63 -11.47 7.55
CA THR A 28 -4.99 -12.74 7.92
C THR A 28 -4.14 -13.28 6.77
N GLY A 29 -3.30 -14.30 7.02
CA GLY A 29 -2.36 -14.83 6.03
C GLY A 29 -1.14 -13.92 5.81
N THR A 30 -0.46 -14.11 4.69
CA THR A 30 0.78 -13.38 4.38
C THR A 30 0.46 -11.97 3.90
N THR A 31 1.04 -10.97 4.56
CA THR A 31 0.94 -9.56 4.20
C THR A 31 2.32 -8.90 4.31
N THR A 32 2.66 -8.00 3.40
CA THR A 32 3.87 -7.18 3.49
C THR A 32 3.52 -5.84 4.14
N THR A 33 4.24 -5.44 5.19
CA THR A 33 4.13 -4.09 5.75
C THR A 33 4.78 -3.10 4.79
N LEU A 34 4.00 -2.18 4.23
CA LEU A 34 4.49 -1.18 3.29
C LEU A 34 4.91 0.11 4.01
N VAL A 35 4.10 0.58 4.96
CA VAL A 35 4.38 1.80 5.74
C VAL A 35 4.10 1.52 7.20
N THR A 36 4.99 1.97 8.09
CA THR A 36 4.75 2.08 9.52
C THR A 36 4.67 3.56 9.87
N GLY A 37 3.66 3.95 10.65
CA GLY A 37 3.51 5.35 11.08
C GLY A 37 4.70 5.83 11.93
N ALA A 38 4.96 7.12 11.91
CA ALA A 38 5.86 7.77 12.87
C ALA A 38 5.15 7.96 14.22
N ALA A 39 5.93 8.32 15.25
CA ALA A 39 5.35 8.90 16.47
C ALA A 39 4.54 10.16 16.13
N ALA A 40 3.69 10.60 17.06
CA ALA A 40 2.87 11.80 16.88
C ALA A 40 3.72 12.97 16.36
N PRO A 41 3.27 13.68 15.30
CA PRO A 41 1.91 13.71 14.78
C PRO A 41 1.53 12.62 13.75
N GLY A 42 2.45 11.72 13.42
CA GLY A 42 2.19 10.57 12.56
C GLY A 42 2.72 10.72 11.13
N THR A 43 2.15 9.94 10.23
CA THR A 43 2.58 9.86 8.81
C THR A 43 1.39 10.08 7.91
N ARG A 44 1.57 10.88 6.85
CA ARG A 44 0.59 11.05 5.77
C ARG A 44 1.06 10.34 4.51
N ILE A 45 0.14 9.67 3.83
CA ILE A 45 0.36 8.97 2.56
C ILE A 45 -0.60 9.56 1.53
N ASP A 46 -0.05 10.04 0.42
CA ASP A 46 -0.84 10.66 -0.66
C ASP A 46 -1.13 9.67 -1.80
N LYS A 47 -0.20 8.74 -2.06
CA LYS A 47 -0.33 7.77 -3.14
C LYS A 47 0.36 6.45 -2.83
N ILE A 48 -0.19 5.34 -3.32
CA ILE A 48 0.50 4.06 -3.45
C ILE A 48 0.48 3.64 -4.92
N ARG A 49 1.66 3.36 -5.48
CA ARG A 49 1.83 2.77 -6.81
C ARG A 49 2.07 1.28 -6.69
N PHE A 50 1.30 0.49 -7.41
CA PHE A 50 1.54 -0.94 -7.60
C PHE A 50 2.08 -1.20 -8.99
N VAL A 51 3.02 -2.14 -9.12
CA VAL A 51 3.62 -2.55 -10.39
C VAL A 51 3.79 -4.07 -10.37
N GLY A 52 3.20 -4.76 -11.34
CA GLY A 52 3.48 -6.18 -11.59
C GLY A 52 4.88 -6.35 -12.16
N VAL A 53 5.69 -7.23 -11.57
CA VAL A 53 7.10 -7.43 -11.97
C VAL A 53 7.24 -8.33 -13.21
N GLY A 54 6.22 -9.13 -13.51
CA GLY A 54 6.18 -10.00 -14.68
C GLY A 54 4.76 -10.20 -15.17
N THR A 55 4.49 -11.36 -15.76
CA THR A 55 3.12 -11.74 -16.13
C THR A 55 2.22 -11.77 -14.90
N VAL A 56 1.06 -11.13 -15.01
CA VAL A 56 0.03 -11.14 -13.99
C VAL A 56 -1.27 -11.67 -14.58
N THR A 57 -2.09 -12.29 -13.75
CA THR A 57 -3.41 -12.84 -14.09
C THR A 57 -4.52 -12.00 -13.46
N GLY A 58 -5.76 -12.26 -13.87
CA GLY A 58 -6.93 -11.58 -13.30
C GLY A 58 -7.03 -11.87 -11.81
N GLY A 59 -7.03 -10.82 -10.98
CA GLY A 59 -6.96 -10.95 -9.53
C GLY A 59 -7.12 -9.61 -8.80
N MET A 60 -6.61 -9.53 -7.58
CA MET A 60 -6.68 -8.34 -6.74
C MET A 60 -5.35 -8.07 -6.04
N VAL A 61 -4.95 -6.81 -5.96
CA VAL A 61 -4.02 -6.32 -4.93
C VAL A 61 -4.85 -5.70 -3.82
N ARG A 62 -4.56 -6.08 -2.57
CA ARG A 62 -5.29 -5.66 -1.38
C ARG A 62 -4.44 -4.74 -0.53
N VAL A 63 -5.07 -3.67 -0.05
CA VAL A 63 -4.48 -2.73 0.89
C VAL A 63 -5.25 -2.83 2.19
N PHE A 64 -4.55 -3.08 3.28
CA PHE A 64 -5.11 -3.12 4.62
C PHE A 64 -4.55 -1.98 5.46
N LEU A 65 -5.39 -1.48 6.36
CA LEU A 65 -5.00 -0.57 7.42
C LEU A 65 -4.97 -1.33 8.73
N ASN A 66 -3.82 -1.36 9.39
CA ASN A 66 -3.65 -1.90 10.73
C ASN A 66 -3.61 -0.72 11.71
N ASN A 67 -4.48 -0.73 12.71
CA ASN A 67 -4.49 0.30 13.75
C ASN A 67 -3.56 -0.02 14.94
N GLY A 68 -2.83 -1.13 14.87
CA GLY A 68 -1.97 -1.66 15.93
C GLY A 68 -2.62 -2.78 16.74
N THR A 69 -3.91 -3.05 16.52
CA THR A 69 -4.65 -4.14 17.19
C THR A 69 -5.37 -5.01 16.17
N SER A 70 -6.04 -4.39 15.21
CA SER A 70 -6.85 -5.05 14.19
C SER A 70 -6.51 -4.53 12.81
N LYS A 71 -6.66 -5.42 11.82
CA LYS A 71 -6.47 -5.12 10.41
C LYS A 71 -7.83 -4.94 9.75
N PHE A 72 -7.93 -3.96 8.88
CA PHE A 72 -9.14 -3.64 8.13
C PHE A 72 -8.80 -3.59 6.64
N LEU A 73 -9.64 -4.16 5.79
CA LEU A 73 -9.50 -3.98 4.34
C LEU A 73 -9.84 -2.53 4.00
N LEU A 74 -8.83 -1.80 3.50
CA LEU A 74 -8.97 -0.40 3.12
C LEU A 74 -9.39 -0.30 1.66
N ARG A 75 -8.73 -1.04 0.76
CA ARG A 75 -9.01 -1.04 -0.69
C ARG A 75 -8.67 -2.38 -1.33
N GLU A 76 -9.44 -2.75 -2.35
CA GLU A 76 -9.03 -3.72 -3.37
C GLU A 76 -8.79 -2.99 -4.69
N VAL A 77 -7.73 -3.38 -5.38
CA VAL A 77 -7.36 -2.89 -6.71
C VAL A 77 -7.40 -4.07 -7.66
N ALA A 78 -8.26 -3.99 -8.68
CA ALA A 78 -8.39 -5.03 -9.68
C ALA A 78 -7.14 -5.11 -10.55
N VAL A 79 -6.57 -6.31 -10.64
CA VAL A 79 -5.46 -6.62 -11.54
C VAL A 79 -6.03 -7.15 -12.85
N GLN A 80 -5.67 -6.50 -13.96
CA GLN A 80 -6.00 -6.98 -15.30
C GLN A 80 -4.84 -7.85 -15.80
N ALA A 81 -5.16 -9.01 -16.35
CA ALA A 81 -4.16 -9.95 -16.84
C ALA A 81 -3.29 -9.27 -17.92
N THR A 82 -1.97 -9.30 -17.72
CA THR A 82 -1.01 -8.65 -18.61
C THR A 82 0.24 -9.50 -18.70
N THR A 83 0.71 -9.74 -19.93
CA THR A 83 1.99 -10.41 -20.20
C THR A 83 2.95 -9.37 -20.76
N PRO A 84 3.85 -8.79 -19.94
CA PRO A 84 4.76 -7.76 -20.40
C PRO A 84 5.76 -8.31 -21.43
N SER A 85 6.23 -7.44 -22.31
CA SER A 85 7.29 -7.72 -23.28
C SER A 85 8.12 -6.46 -23.54
N ALA A 86 9.08 -6.53 -24.46
CA ALA A 86 9.85 -5.34 -24.85
C ALA A 86 8.97 -4.21 -25.44
N THR A 87 7.74 -4.50 -25.88
CA THR A 87 6.81 -3.53 -26.48
C THR A 87 5.47 -3.44 -25.75
N VAL A 88 5.26 -4.22 -24.69
CA VAL A 88 4.02 -4.24 -23.89
C VAL A 88 4.38 -3.97 -22.45
N GLU A 89 3.88 -2.87 -21.90
CA GLU A 89 4.08 -2.52 -20.49
C GLU A 89 3.47 -3.57 -19.55
N GLY A 90 4.08 -3.76 -18.39
CA GLY A 90 3.49 -4.55 -17.31
C GLY A 90 2.31 -3.81 -16.67
N TRP A 91 1.50 -4.54 -15.91
CA TRP A 91 0.40 -3.92 -15.19
C TRP A 91 0.92 -2.97 -14.11
N ALA A 92 0.36 -1.76 -14.04
CA ALA A 92 0.61 -0.81 -12.98
C ALA A 92 -0.67 -0.06 -12.59
N TYR A 93 -0.74 0.39 -11.34
CA TYR A 93 -1.89 1.13 -10.83
C TYR A 93 -1.47 2.16 -9.78
N ASP A 94 -1.93 3.40 -9.94
CA ASP A 94 -1.73 4.48 -8.97
C ASP A 94 -2.99 4.65 -8.10
N LEU A 95 -2.94 4.18 -6.86
CA LEU A 95 -3.97 4.41 -5.85
C LEU A 95 -3.70 5.74 -5.13
N THR A 96 -4.52 6.76 -5.42
CA THR A 96 -4.38 8.10 -4.82
C THR A 96 -5.38 8.30 -3.68
N PHE A 97 -4.95 8.95 -2.60
CA PHE A 97 -5.80 9.35 -1.48
C PHE A 97 -6.02 10.87 -1.53
N GLY A 98 -7.19 11.31 -2.04
CA GLY A 98 -7.49 12.72 -2.27
C GLY A 98 -7.35 13.60 -1.02
N ASP A 99 -7.79 13.11 0.13
CA ASP A 99 -7.69 13.81 1.42
C ASP A 99 -6.40 13.45 2.20
N GLY A 100 -5.56 12.58 1.64
CA GLY A 100 -4.44 11.94 2.33
C GLY A 100 -4.88 10.83 3.30
N LEU A 101 -4.17 9.71 3.31
CA LEU A 101 -4.31 8.69 4.33
C LEU A 101 -3.35 9.00 5.48
N VAL A 102 -3.87 9.16 6.71
CA VAL A 102 -3.06 9.48 7.89
C VAL A 102 -2.94 8.26 8.81
N LEU A 103 -1.70 7.93 9.18
CA LEU A 103 -1.33 7.00 10.24
C LEU A 103 -1.01 7.81 11.50
N PRO A 104 -1.89 7.84 12.52
CA PRO A 104 -1.76 8.78 13.64
C PRO A 104 -0.59 8.52 14.59
N SER A 105 -0.04 7.30 14.59
CA SER A 105 1.04 6.90 15.50
C SER A 105 1.83 5.71 14.96
N ALA A 106 2.91 5.36 15.66
CA ALA A 106 3.77 4.23 15.33
C ALA A 106 3.13 2.84 15.47
N SER A 107 1.94 2.75 16.08
CA SER A 107 1.19 1.48 16.10
C SER A 107 0.43 1.23 14.81
N TRP A 108 0.23 2.25 13.98
CA TRP A 108 -0.51 2.14 12.73
C TRP A 108 0.40 1.74 11.58
N SER A 109 -0.09 0.90 10.69
CA SER A 109 0.64 0.50 9.48
C SER A 109 -0.27 0.25 8.29
N VAL A 110 0.27 0.47 7.10
CA VAL A 110 -0.34 0.02 5.84
C VAL A 110 0.29 -1.31 5.46
N LEU A 111 -0.56 -2.31 5.25
CA LEU A 111 -0.16 -3.64 4.80
C LEU A 111 -0.70 -3.86 3.39
N VAL A 112 0.05 -4.59 2.58
CA VAL A 112 -0.35 -4.96 1.22
C VAL A 112 -0.23 -6.45 0.99
N ALA A 113 -1.09 -7.00 0.15
CA ALA A 113 -1.03 -8.39 -0.25
C ALA A 113 -1.59 -8.59 -1.66
N THR A 114 -1.13 -9.64 -2.34
CA THR A 114 -1.65 -10.07 -3.64
C THR A 114 -2.61 -11.25 -3.45
N ASN A 115 -3.70 -11.30 -4.23
CA ASN A 115 -4.61 -12.44 -4.23
C ASN A 115 -3.95 -13.69 -4.81
N ASN A 116 -3.23 -13.53 -5.92
CA ASN A 116 -2.56 -14.61 -6.66
C ASN A 116 -1.07 -14.62 -6.33
N ALA A 117 -0.40 -15.76 -6.46
CA ALA A 117 1.02 -15.90 -6.16
C ALA A 117 1.89 -15.36 -7.30
N GLU A 118 1.90 -14.03 -7.44
CA GLU A 118 2.62 -13.27 -8.46
C GLU A 118 3.34 -12.10 -7.79
N THR A 119 4.44 -11.64 -8.38
CA THR A 119 5.25 -10.59 -7.76
C THR A 119 4.76 -9.21 -8.15
N PHE A 120 4.41 -8.40 -7.15
CA PHE A 120 4.13 -6.98 -7.29
C PHE A 120 5.06 -6.17 -6.39
N ASN A 121 5.56 -5.05 -6.92
CA ASN A 121 6.20 -4.01 -6.14
C ASN A 121 5.15 -2.95 -5.78
N ALA A 122 5.21 -2.46 -4.54
CA ALA A 122 4.40 -1.38 -4.03
C ALA A 122 5.30 -0.23 -3.58
N PHE A 123 4.95 1.00 -3.96
CA PHE A 123 5.63 2.22 -3.57
C PHE A 123 4.64 3.18 -2.95
N ALA A 124 4.82 3.56 -1.69
CA ALA A 124 4.02 4.60 -1.05
C ALA A 124 4.78 5.93 -1.08
N TYR A 125 4.06 7.02 -1.34
CA TYR A 125 4.57 8.39 -1.38
C TYR A 125 3.82 9.24 -0.36
N GLY A 126 4.56 10.04 0.39
CA GLY A 126 4.00 10.93 1.40
C GLY A 126 5.11 11.44 2.30
N GLY A 127 4.89 11.44 3.62
CA GLY A 127 5.93 11.74 4.58
C GLY A 127 5.42 11.87 6.01
N ASN A 128 6.36 12.12 6.92
CA ASN A 128 6.02 12.36 8.33
C ASN A 128 5.55 13.79 8.53
N LEU A 129 4.52 13.93 9.36
CA LEU A 129 3.89 15.20 9.73
C LEU A 129 4.68 15.94 10.81
#